data_AF-A0A2E4EZF0-F1
#
_entry.id   AF-A0A2E4EZF0-F1
#
_cell.length_a   1.000
_cell.length_b   1.000
_cell.length_c   1.000
_cell.angle_alpha   90.00
_cell.angle_beta   90.00
_cell.angle_gamma   90.00
#
_symmetry.space_group_name_H-M   'P 1'
#
loop_
_entity.id
_entity.type
_entity.pdbx_description
1 polymer ?
#
loop_
_entity_poly.entity_id
_entity_poly.type
_entity_poly.pdbx_seq_one_letter_code
_entity_poly.pdbx_strand_id
1 'polypeptide(L)' 'MVISEPELVIYTRPDCSYSDALLHDLDKDDVAYTQVDLELYPERIDELERLTGGERVTPVMVEGDLVIIGYHGIG' A
#
# COMPACT_ATOMS: atom_id res chain seq x y z
N MET A 1 -5.22 25.95 6.03
CA MET A 1 -4.28 24.98 5.43
C MET A 1 -4.86 23.63 5.75
N VAL A 2 -5.51 22.98 4.78
CA VAL A 2 -6.17 21.70 5.00
C VAL A 2 -5.07 20.64 5.05
N ILE A 3 -4.80 20.11 6.24
CA ILE A 3 -4.06 18.86 6.37
C ILE A 3 -5.16 17.81 6.32
N SER A 4 -5.52 17.40 5.10
CA SER A 4 -6.34 16.22 4.92
C SER A 4 -5.51 15.05 5.44
N GLU A 5 -6.03 14.38 6.47
CA GLU A 5 -5.43 13.19 7.04
C GLU A 5 -5.05 12.21 5.91
N PRO A 6 -3.90 11.55 6.00
CA PRO A 6 -3.49 10.63 4.96
C PRO A 6 -4.44 9.44 4.90
N GLU A 7 -5.38 9.45 3.96
CA GLU A 7 -6.09 8.24 3.55
C GLU A 7 -5.20 7.30 2.71
N LEU A 8 -3.87 7.50 2.75
CA LEU A 8 -2.88 6.67 2.08
C LEU A 8 -2.54 5.47 2.96
N VAL A 9 -3.11 4.32 2.62
CA VAL A 9 -2.82 3.02 3.21
C VAL A 9 -1.93 2.24 2.25
N ILE A 10 -0.83 1.69 2.74
CA ILE A 10 0.14 0.95 1.94
C ILE A 10 0.20 -0.47 2.47
N TYR A 11 -0.31 -1.39 1.68
CA TYR A 11 -0.21 -2.81 1.93
C TYR A 11 1.16 -3.29 1.47
N THR A 12 2.00 -3.62 2.45
CA THR A 12 3.37 -4.10 2.24
C THR A 12 3.49 -5.56 2.65
N ARG A 13 4.57 -6.19 2.20
CA ARG A 13 4.96 -7.52 2.63
C ARG A 13 6.48 -7.55 2.90
N PRO A 14 6.95 -8.20 3.97
CA PRO A 14 8.38 -8.21 4.34
C PRO A 14 9.29 -8.86 3.28
N ASP A 15 8.72 -9.63 2.35
CA ASP A 15 9.46 -10.28 1.25
C ASP A 15 9.70 -9.37 0.03
N CYS A 16 9.33 -8.09 0.07
CA CYS A 16 9.34 -7.22 -1.12
C CYS A 16 10.19 -5.95 -0.96
N SER A 17 11.38 -5.94 -1.57
CA SER A 17 12.32 -4.82 -1.56
C SER A 17 11.77 -3.50 -2.14
N TYR A 18 10.69 -3.56 -2.92
CA TYR A 18 10.00 -2.37 -3.44
C TYR A 18 9.22 -1.62 -2.36
N SER A 19 8.74 -2.32 -1.34
CA SER A 19 8.03 -1.68 -0.21
C SER A 19 8.97 -0.74 0.53
N ASP A 20 10.22 -1.16 0.79
CA ASP A 20 11.23 -0.34 1.45
C ASP A 20 11.55 0.94 0.66
N ALA A 21 11.69 0.85 -0.67
CA ALA A 21 11.97 2.02 -1.50
C ALA A 21 10.82 3.03 -1.47
N LEU A 22 9.58 2.55 -1.59
CA LEU A 22 8.38 3.37 -1.53
C LEU A 22 8.22 4.05 -0.16
N LEU A 23 8.40 3.31 0.92
CA LEU A 23 8.36 3.85 2.29
C LEU A 23 9.42 4.91 2.48
N HIS A 24 10.64 4.68 1.99
CA HIS A 24 11.73 5.65 2.11
C HIS A 24 11.45 6.95 1.36
N ASP A 25 10.88 6.89 0.16
CA ASP A 25 10.49 8.08 -0.60
C ASP A 25 9.37 8.85 0.12
N LEU A 26 8.36 8.15 0.64
CA LEU A 26 7.26 8.79 1.38
C LEU A 26 7.72 9.43 2.70
N ASP A 27 8.58 8.74 3.46
CA ASP A 27 9.18 9.25 4.70
C ASP A 27 10.05 10.48 4.41
N LYS A 28 10.77 10.47 3.27
CA LYS A 28 11.55 11.61 2.80
C LYS A 28 10.70 12.79 2.35
N ASP A 29 9.55 12.54 1.73
CA ASP A 29 8.59 13.56 1.31
C ASP A 29 7.70 14.04 2.47
N ASP A 30 7.91 13.52 3.70
CA ASP A 30 7.10 13.79 4.91
C ASP A 30 5.60 13.53 4.67
N VAL A 31 5.32 12.58 3.78
CA VAL A 31 3.96 12.14 3.45
C VAL A 31 3.53 11.22 4.57
N ALA A 32 2.44 11.56 5.24
CA ALA A 32 1.86 10.66 6.21
C ALA A 32 1.20 9.48 5.47
N TYR A 33 1.43 8.25 5.93
CA TYR A 33 0.84 7.05 5.35
C TYR A 33 0.66 5.98 6.43
N THR A 34 -0.24 5.04 6.19
CA THR A 34 -0.46 3.89 7.08
C THR A 34 0.09 2.63 6.43
N GLN A 35 1.18 2.10 6.95
CA GLN A 35 1.70 0.81 6.54
C GLN A 35 0.84 -0.32 7.13
N VAL A 36 0.39 -1.24 6.28
CA VAL A 36 -0.34 -2.45 6.67
C VAL A 36 0.44 -3.66 6.17
N ASP A 37 0.94 -4.46 7.09
CA ASP A 37 1.63 -5.70 6.75
C ASP A 37 0.61 -6.83 6.54
N LEU A 38 0.49 -7.31 5.30
CA LEU A 38 -0.44 -8.39 4.96
C LEU A 38 -0.06 -9.74 5.60
N GLU A 39 1.19 -9.90 6.03
CA GLU A 39 1.65 -11.10 6.73
C GLU A 39 1.19 -11.11 8.19
N LEU A 40 1.10 -9.92 8.80
CA LEU A 40 0.57 -9.74 10.16
C LEU A 40 -0.96 -9.62 10.18
N TYR A 41 -1.55 -9.05 9.13
CA TYR A 41 -2.99 -8.81 9.00
C TYR A 41 -3.59 -9.56 7.80
N PRO A 42 -3.66 -10.90 7.85
CA PRO A 42 -4.20 -11.71 6.76
C PRO A 42 -5.68 -11.40 6.47
N GLU A 43 -6.44 -10.84 7.42
CA GLU A 43 -7.81 -10.37 7.22
C GLU A 43 -7.94 -9.24 6.19
N ARG A 44 -6.85 -8.50 5.98
CA ARG A 44 -6.75 -7.44 4.97
C ARG A 44 -6.48 -8.00 3.57
N ILE A 45 -6.04 -9.26 3.46
CA ILE A 45 -5.84 -9.93 2.17
C ILE A 45 -7.18 -10.07 1.45
N ASP A 46 -8.26 -10.39 2.16
CA ASP A 46 -9.60 -10.45 1.56
C ASP A 46 -10.06 -9.08 1.03
N GLU A 47 -9.68 -7.99 1.71
CA GLU A 47 -9.93 -6.62 1.25
C GLU A 47 -9.10 -6.31 0.02
N LEU A 48 -7.80 -6.64 0.04
CA LEU A 48 -6.90 -6.47 -1.09
C LEU A 48 -7.36 -7.26 -2.32
N GLU A 49 -7.72 -8.53 -2.17
CA GLU A 49 -8.28 -9.35 -3.26
C GLU A 49 -9.57 -8.73 -3.82
N ARG A 50 -10.43 -8.13 -2.99
CA ARG A 50 -11.61 -7.41 -3.50
C ARG A 50 -11.22 -6.16 -4.29
N LEU A 51 -10.19 -5.43 -3.86
CA LEU A 51 -9.71 -4.21 -4.51
C LEU A 51 -8.93 -4.49 -5.80
N THR A 52 -8.17 -5.59 -5.84
CA THR A 52 -7.36 -6.03 -6.98
C THR A 52 -8.10 -6.95 -7.95
N GLY A 53 -9.32 -7.37 -7.61
CA GLY A 53 -10.12 -8.28 -8.44
C GLY A 53 -9.74 -9.77 -8.32
N GLY A 54 -9.06 -10.15 -7.24
CA GLY A 54 -8.68 -11.52 -6.88
C GLY A 54 -7.18 -11.78 -6.92
N GLU A 55 -6.36 -10.76 -7.20
CA GLU A 55 -4.91 -10.91 -7.28
C GLU A 55 -4.20 -10.54 -5.97
N ARG A 56 -3.35 -11.43 -5.49
CA ARG A 56 -2.48 -11.21 -4.32
C ARG A 56 -1.18 -10.53 -4.74
N VAL A 57 -1.33 -9.30 -5.22
CA VAL A 57 -0.23 -8.46 -5.71
C VAL A 57 0.19 -7.49 -4.61
N THR A 58 1.50 -7.28 -4.47
CA THR A 58 2.10 -6.36 -3.48
C THR A 58 3.30 -5.66 -4.11
N PRO A 59 3.58 -4.38 -3.77
CA PRO A 59 2.83 -3.53 -2.85
C PRO A 59 1.53 -2.99 -3.46
N VAL A 60 0.50 -2.77 -2.63
CA VAL A 60 -0.74 -2.09 -3.04
C VAL A 60 -0.88 -0.83 -2.21
N MET A 61 -1.05 0.30 -2.88
CA MET A 61 -1.37 1.56 -2.22
C MET A 61 -2.84 1.84 -2.42
N VAL A 62 -3.51 2.27 -1.36
CA VAL A 62 -4.90 2.71 -1.39
C VAL A 62 -4.90 4.13 -0.86
N GLU A 63 -5.32 5.08 -1.69
CA GLU A 63 -5.47 6.48 -1.34
C GLU A 63 -6.95 6.87 -1.43
N GLY A 64 -7.67 6.76 -0.32
CA GLY A 64 -9.12 6.96 -0.29
C GLY A 64 -9.84 5.98 -1.22
N ASP A 65 -10.40 6.47 -2.32
CA ASP A 65 -11.08 5.68 -3.36
C ASP A 65 -10.13 5.13 -4.44
N LEU A 66 -8.86 5.58 -4.47
CA LEU A 66 -7.90 5.20 -5.50
C LEU A 66 -7.08 3.99 -5.05
N VAL A 67 -7.21 2.88 -5.76
CA VAL A 67 -6.38 1.69 -5.56
C VAL A 67 -5.29 1.66 -6.62
N ILE A 68 -4.03 1.69 -6.18
CA ILE A 68 -2.84 1.57 -7.03
C ILE A 68 -2.19 0.23 -6.74
N ILE A 69 -2.09 -0.58 -7.78
CA ILE A 69 -1.59 -1.95 -7.69
C ILE A 69 -0.16 -1.99 -8.24
N GLY A 70 0.79 -2.40 -7.39
CA GLY A 70 2.18 -2.64 -7.76
C GLY A 70 3.02 -1.38 -7.91
N TYR A 71 4.32 -1.51 -7.64
CA TYR A 71 5.31 -0.55 -8.13
C TYR A 71 5.62 -0.93 -9.58
N HIS A 72 5.17 -0.13 -10.55
CA HIS A 72 5.46 -0.29 -11.97
C HIS A 72 4.75 -1.42 -12.75
N GLY A 73 3.59 -1.93 -12.33
CA GLY A 73 2.64 -2.61 -13.24
C GLY A 73 3.18 -3.71 -14.16
N ILE A 74 4.05 -4.60 -13.68
CA ILE A 74 4.45 -5.81 -14.43
C ILE A 74 4.13 -7.02 -13.56
N GLY A 75 3.11 -7.76 -13.97
CA GLY A 75 2.75 -9.08 -13.43
C GLY A 75 3.72 -10.18 -13.86
#